data_AF-A0A0B8QCN1-F1
#
_entry.id   AF-A0A0B8QCN1-F1
#
_cell.length_a   1.000
_cell.length_b   1.000
_cell.length_c   1.000
_cell.angle_alpha   90.00
_cell.angle_beta   90.00
_cell.angle_gamma   90.00
#
_symmetry.space_group_name_H-M   'P 1'
#
loop_
_entity.id
_entity.type
_entity.pdbx_description
1 polymer ?
#
loop_
_entity_poly.entity_id
_entity_poly.type
_entity_poly.pdbx_seq_one_letter_code
_entity_poly.pdbx_strand_id
1 'polypeptide(L)'
;MIVWVLVEPGIVRALAYNVMLIGGISTLLFNGNPLLRFDAYYVLADFLEIPNLAARGNAQVGYLVKRYLFRISQVRTNAHSASESFWLVVYAVASYIYRLFVMVAISLFVASKYFIIGIILAIWSVMTSLVVPVVKVVAKQGKTLLCARNQ
;
A
#
# COMPACT_ATOMS: atom_id res chain seq x y z
N MET A 1 -0.36 5.20 -29.24
CA MET A 1 0.97 5.69 -29.67
C MET A 1 1.06 5.87 -31.19
N ILE A 2 0.67 4.87 -32.00
CA ILE A 2 0.81 4.93 -33.49
C ILE A 2 -0.08 5.99 -34.18
N VAL A 3 -1.30 6.23 -33.69
CA VAL A 3 -2.25 7.17 -34.33
C VAL A 3 -1.75 8.63 -34.34
N TRP A 4 -1.03 9.09 -33.32
CA TRP A 4 -0.47 10.45 -33.31
C TRP A 4 0.60 10.68 -34.37
N VAL A 5 1.39 9.64 -34.66
CA VAL A 5 2.50 9.71 -35.63
C VAL A 5 1.97 9.74 -37.07
N LEU A 6 0.83 9.08 -37.31
CA LEU A 6 0.29 8.87 -38.66
C LEU A 6 -0.77 9.91 -39.08
N VAL A 7 -1.23 10.77 -38.17
CA VAL A 7 -2.32 11.72 -38.44
C VAL A 7 -1.79 13.13 -38.69
N GLU A 8 -2.38 13.82 -39.66
CA GLU A 8 -2.04 15.21 -40.01
C GLU A 8 -2.31 16.19 -38.86
N PRO A 9 -1.65 17.36 -38.83
CA PRO A 9 -1.89 18.39 -37.82
C PRO A 9 -3.38 18.77 -37.75
N GLY A 10 -4.01 18.58 -36.58
CA GLY A 10 -5.42 18.85 -36.37
C GLY A 10 -5.90 18.39 -34.99
N ILE A 11 -7.21 18.49 -34.75
CA ILE A 11 -7.84 18.15 -33.45
C ILE A 11 -7.50 16.72 -33.02
N VAL A 12 -7.55 15.76 -33.95
CA VAL A 12 -7.26 14.35 -33.67
C VAL A 12 -5.81 14.15 -33.20
N ARG A 13 -4.85 14.84 -33.83
CA ARG A 13 -3.44 14.77 -33.43
C ARG A 13 -3.22 15.43 -32.07
N ALA A 14 -3.87 16.56 -31.78
CA ALA A 14 -3.79 17.23 -30.49
C ALA A 14 -4.37 16.36 -29.35
N LEU A 15 -5.53 15.75 -29.57
CA LEU A 15 -6.13 14.81 -28.61
C LEU A 15 -5.25 13.57 -28.40
N ALA A 16 -4.72 12.98 -29.48
CA ALA A 16 -3.81 11.83 -29.40
C ALA A 16 -2.54 12.18 -28.61
N TYR A 17 -1.98 13.38 -28.78
CA TYR A 17 -0.85 13.87 -27.99
C TYR A 17 -1.19 13.99 -26.51
N ASN A 18 -2.29 14.66 -26.17
CA ASN A 18 -2.71 14.83 -24.77
C ASN A 18 -2.92 13.48 -24.07
N VAL A 19 -3.58 12.53 -24.75
CA VAL A 19 -3.77 11.16 -24.22
C VAL A 19 -2.44 10.45 -24.00
N MET A 20 -1.51 10.54 -24.95
CA MET A 20 -0.20 9.91 -24.82
C MET A 20 0.64 10.54 -23.71
N LEU A 21 0.64 11.87 -23.59
CA LEU A 21 1.42 12.58 -22.58
C LEU A 21 0.85 12.35 -21.18
N ILE A 22 -0.46 12.57 -20.99
CA ILE A 22 -1.12 12.37 -19.70
C ILE A 22 -1.09 10.89 -19.33
N GLY A 23 -1.44 10.01 -20.26
CA GLY A 23 -1.45 8.56 -20.04
C GLY A 23 -0.06 8.00 -19.79
N GLY A 24 0.94 8.42 -20.56
CA GLY A 24 2.33 8.00 -20.40
C GLY A 24 2.93 8.45 -19.07
N ILE A 25 2.80 9.74 -18.74
CA ILE A 25 3.29 10.29 -17.46
C ILE A 25 2.57 9.64 -16.28
N SER A 26 1.25 9.48 -16.35
CA SER A 26 0.48 8.83 -15.28
C SER A 26 0.94 7.37 -15.11
N THR A 27 1.07 6.61 -16.20
CA THR A 27 1.50 5.21 -16.14
C THR A 27 2.87 5.07 -15.51
N LEU A 28 3.81 5.95 -15.85
CA LEU A 28 5.15 5.96 -15.30
C LEU A 28 5.16 6.37 -13.82
N LEU A 29 4.40 7.40 -13.43
CA LEU A 29 4.30 7.82 -12.02
C LEU A 29 3.65 6.74 -11.14
N PHE A 30 2.59 6.09 -11.63
CA PHE A 30 1.90 5.04 -10.87
C PHE A 30 2.73 3.75 -10.79
N ASN A 31 3.30 3.25 -11.89
CA ASN A 31 4.11 2.02 -11.88
C ASN A 31 5.52 2.22 -11.30
N GLY A 32 6.04 3.45 -11.38
CA GLY A 32 7.34 3.85 -10.85
C GLY A 32 7.37 4.00 -9.33
N ASN A 33 6.23 3.87 -8.65
CA ASN A 33 6.16 3.98 -7.20
C ASN A 33 6.51 2.64 -6.52
N PRO A 34 7.65 2.54 -5.82
CA PRO A 34 8.08 1.29 -5.18
C PRO A 34 7.27 0.93 -3.93
N LEU A 35 6.50 1.87 -3.37
CA LEU A 35 5.69 1.67 -2.16
C LEU A 35 4.37 0.93 -2.43
N LEU A 36 3.95 0.87 -3.70
CA LEU A 36 2.80 0.08 -4.15
C LEU A 36 3.29 -1.11 -4.95
N ARG A 37 2.53 -2.20 -4.91
CA ARG A 37 2.93 -3.51 -5.47
C ARG A 37 2.79 -3.57 -7.01
N PHE A 38 3.40 -2.60 -7.67
CA PHE A 38 3.54 -2.47 -9.13
C PHE A 38 4.98 -2.83 -9.54
N ASP A 39 5.40 -2.45 -10.75
CA ASP A 39 6.70 -2.86 -11.30
C ASP A 39 7.88 -2.38 -10.44
N ALA A 40 7.89 -1.11 -10.00
CA ALA A 40 8.96 -0.57 -9.17
C ALA A 40 9.09 -1.25 -7.80
N TYR A 41 8.02 -1.86 -7.28
CA TYR A 41 8.09 -2.64 -6.04
C TYR A 41 8.95 -3.89 -6.22
N TYR A 42 8.85 -4.57 -7.36
CA TYR A 42 9.66 -5.76 -7.61
C TYR A 42 11.12 -5.37 -7.83
N VAL A 43 11.39 -4.24 -8.50
CA VAL A 43 12.74 -3.66 -8.60
C VAL A 43 13.32 -3.39 -7.21
N LEU A 44 12.55 -2.79 -6.29
CA LEU A 44 13.00 -2.57 -4.91
C LEU A 44 13.21 -3.89 -4.15
N ALA A 45 12.32 -4.86 -4.31
CA ALA A 45 12.41 -6.16 -3.66
C ALA A 45 13.66 -6.93 -4.10
N ASP A 46 13.99 -6.88 -5.39
CA ASP A 46 15.19 -7.49 -5.96
C ASP A 46 16.44 -6.72 -5.51
N PHE A 47 16.41 -5.38 -5.51
CA PHE A 47 17.51 -4.55 -5.03
C PHE A 47 17.86 -4.80 -3.55
N LEU A 48 16.85 -5.04 -2.72
CA LEU A 48 17.05 -5.38 -1.31
C LEU A 48 17.32 -6.88 -1.08
N GLU A 49 17.22 -7.71 -2.12
CA GLU A 49 17.28 -9.17 -2.04
C GLU A 49 16.27 -9.78 -1.04
N ILE A 50 15.12 -9.12 -0.87
CA ILE A 50 14.05 -9.55 0.06
C ILE A 50 12.83 -9.98 -0.76
N PRO A 51 12.67 -11.29 -1.05
CA PRO A 51 11.49 -11.78 -1.74
C PRO A 51 10.25 -11.55 -0.88
N ASN A 52 9.12 -11.24 -1.52
CA ASN A 52 7.85 -10.97 -0.84
C ASN A 52 7.91 -9.86 0.22
N LEU A 53 8.73 -8.82 -0.02
CA LEU A 53 8.92 -7.63 0.82
C LEU A 53 7.63 -7.10 1.47
N ALA A 54 6.54 -6.95 0.72
CA ALA A 54 5.27 -6.46 1.26
C ALA A 54 4.60 -7.40 2.27
N ALA A 55 4.53 -8.70 1.95
CA ALA A 55 3.91 -9.68 2.84
C ALA A 55 4.75 -9.87 4.11
N ARG A 56 6.07 -9.99 3.95
CA ARG A 56 7.01 -10.14 5.06
C ARG A 56 7.08 -8.88 5.92
N GLY A 57 7.03 -7.70 5.30
CA GLY A 57 6.99 -6.41 6.00
C GLY A 57 5.77 -6.30 6.91
N ASN A 58 4.58 -6.59 6.37
CA ASN A 58 3.34 -6.62 7.16
C ASN A 58 3.41 -7.66 8.30
N ALA A 59 3.99 -8.84 8.06
CA ALA A 59 4.18 -9.85 9.09
C ALA A 59 5.17 -9.39 10.18
N GLN A 60 6.24 -8.69 9.82
CA GLN A 60 7.22 -8.16 10.75
C GLN A 60 6.64 -7.04 11.62
N VAL A 61 5.88 -6.10 11.03
CA VAL A 61 5.13 -5.09 11.80
C VAL A 61 4.14 -5.79 12.75
N GLY A 62 3.42 -6.81 12.26
CA GLY A 62 2.54 -7.63 13.09
C GLY A 62 3.27 -8.25 14.29
N TYR A 63 4.44 -8.84 14.06
CA TYR A 63 5.31 -9.39 15.12
C TYR A 63 5.69 -8.32 16.16
N LEU A 64 6.13 -7.13 15.73
CA LEU A 64 6.49 -6.05 16.64
C LEU A 64 5.29 -5.60 17.47
N VAL A 65 4.10 -5.49 16.87
CA VAL A 65 2.87 -5.20 17.61
C VAL A 65 2.60 -6.28 18.66
N LYS A 66 2.73 -7.58 18.34
CA LYS A 66 2.51 -8.64 19.35
C LYS A 66 3.53 -8.58 20.49
N ARG A 67 4.81 -8.37 20.16
CA ARG A 67 5.90 -8.40 21.13
C ARG A 67 5.90 -7.18 22.05
N TYR A 68 5.69 -5.98 21.49
CA TYR A 68 5.80 -4.73 22.25
C TYR A 68 4.46 -4.24 22.78
N LEU A 69 3.38 -4.28 21.97
CA LEU A 69 2.07 -3.78 22.40
C LEU A 69 1.33 -4.78 23.28
N PHE A 70 1.36 -6.07 22.92
CA PHE A 70 0.67 -7.14 23.67
C PHE A 70 1.58 -7.93 24.63
N ARG A 71 2.88 -7.60 24.70
CA ARG A 71 3.88 -8.27 25.56
C ARG A 71 3.92 -9.79 25.44
N ILE A 72 3.59 -10.34 24.26
CA ILE A 72 3.67 -11.78 24.01
C ILE A 72 5.14 -12.14 23.75
N SER A 73 5.79 -12.80 24.70
CA SER A 73 7.22 -13.14 24.62
C SER A 73 7.52 -14.35 23.73
N GLN A 74 6.53 -15.22 23.49
CA GLN A 74 6.66 -16.47 22.75
C GLN A 74 6.58 -16.31 21.21
N VAL A 75 6.73 -15.09 20.68
CA VAL A 75 6.62 -14.84 19.22
C VAL A 75 8.01 -14.80 18.58
N ARG A 76 8.19 -15.53 17.48
CA ARG A 76 9.43 -15.51 16.70
C ARG A 76 9.41 -14.37 15.66
N THR A 77 10.58 -13.76 15.43
CA THR A 77 10.77 -12.76 14.37
C THR A 77 10.64 -13.41 12.98
N ASN A 78 10.13 -12.67 12.00
CA ASN A 78 10.06 -13.14 10.59
C ASN A 78 11.27 -12.70 9.76
N ALA A 79 12.11 -11.81 10.31
CA ALA A 79 13.36 -11.37 9.71
C ALA A 79 14.51 -12.33 10.07
N HIS A 80 15.42 -12.58 9.12
CA HIS A 80 16.63 -13.37 9.34
C HIS A 80 17.76 -12.55 9.96
N SER A 81 17.79 -11.23 9.70
CA SER A 81 18.77 -10.31 10.27
C SER A 81 18.14 -9.01 10.81
N ALA A 82 18.89 -8.26 11.61
CA ALA A 82 18.46 -6.95 12.12
C ALA A 82 18.29 -5.92 10.99
N SER A 83 19.20 -5.92 10.01
CA SER A 83 19.13 -5.06 8.83
C SER A 83 17.87 -5.36 8.00
N GLU A 84 17.60 -6.63 7.75
CA GLU A 84 16.37 -7.05 7.06
C GLU A 84 15.13 -6.64 7.83
N SER A 85 15.11 -6.81 9.16
CA SER A 85 14.00 -6.35 10.00
C SER A 85 13.75 -4.85 9.85
N PHE A 86 14.79 -4.03 9.74
CA PHE A 86 14.65 -2.59 9.54
C PHE A 86 13.97 -2.29 8.19
N TRP A 87 14.48 -2.85 7.09
CA TRP A 87 13.90 -2.66 5.76
C TRP A 87 12.46 -3.14 5.65
N LEU A 88 12.14 -4.31 6.22
CA LEU A 88 10.78 -4.84 6.28
C LEU A 88 9.80 -3.87 6.95
N VAL A 89 10.21 -3.27 8.08
CA VAL A 89 9.38 -2.34 8.85
C VAL A 89 9.24 -1.01 8.13
N VAL A 90 10.36 -0.43 7.67
CA VAL A 90 10.36 0.84 6.94
C VAL A 90 9.47 0.74 5.71
N TYR A 91 9.65 -0.31 4.90
CA TYR A 91 8.81 -0.53 3.72
C TYR A 91 7.33 -0.64 4.10
N ALA A 92 6.98 -1.48 5.08
CA ALA A 92 5.59 -1.73 5.43
C ALA A 92 4.89 -0.47 5.95
N VAL A 93 5.56 0.30 6.80
CA VAL A 93 5.05 1.57 7.35
C VAL A 93 4.92 2.62 6.25
N ALA A 94 5.97 2.83 5.44
CA ALA A 94 5.95 3.78 4.34
C ALA A 94 4.86 3.45 3.31
N SER A 95 4.75 2.18 2.92
CA SER A 95 3.71 1.67 2.03
C SER A 95 2.30 1.90 2.59
N TYR A 96 2.11 1.71 3.89
CA TYR A 96 0.82 1.96 4.54
C TYR A 96 0.46 3.44 4.60
N ILE A 97 1.40 4.30 5.00
CA ILE A 97 1.21 5.76 5.04
C ILE A 97 0.92 6.30 3.64
N TYR A 98 1.66 5.85 2.63
CA TYR A 98 1.44 6.25 1.25
C TYR A 98 0.04 5.86 0.76
N ARG A 99 -0.42 4.63 1.03
CA ARG A 99 -1.78 4.19 0.69
C ARG A 99 -2.84 5.06 1.36
N LEU A 100 -2.69 5.35 2.65
CA LEU A 100 -3.62 6.22 3.37
C LEU A 100 -3.66 7.61 2.76
N PHE A 101 -2.50 8.21 2.49
CA PHE A 101 -2.40 9.52 1.86
C PHE A 101 -3.13 9.55 0.51
N VAL A 102 -2.85 8.57 -0.37
CA VAL A 102 -3.50 8.50 -1.70
C VAL A 102 -5.01 8.33 -1.58
N MET A 103 -5.49 7.44 -0.70
CA MET A 103 -6.93 7.24 -0.54
C MET A 103 -7.64 8.50 -0.02
N VAL A 104 -7.05 9.19 0.96
CA VAL A 104 -7.59 10.44 1.49
C VAL A 104 -7.56 11.53 0.42
N ALA A 105 -6.45 11.69 -0.30
CA ALA A 105 -6.31 12.67 -1.37
C ALA A 105 -7.35 12.46 -2.47
N ILE A 106 -7.53 11.21 -2.94
CA ILE A 106 -8.55 10.87 -3.94
C ILE A 106 -9.95 11.15 -3.38
N SER A 107 -10.23 10.75 -2.14
CA SER A 107 -11.56 10.96 -1.55
C SER A 107 -11.91 12.45 -1.42
N LEU A 108 -10.96 13.28 -0.98
CA LEU A 108 -11.13 14.73 -0.90
C LEU A 108 -11.25 15.37 -2.28
N PHE A 109 -10.43 14.94 -3.25
CA PHE A 109 -10.53 15.41 -4.63
C PHE A 109 -11.91 15.10 -5.22
N VAL A 110 -12.40 13.87 -5.06
CA VAL A 110 -13.75 13.49 -5.51
C VAL A 110 -14.81 14.26 -4.73
N ALA A 111 -14.69 14.42 -3.42
CA ALA A 111 -15.64 15.18 -2.60
C ALA A 111 -15.78 16.64 -3.07
N SER A 112 -14.71 17.25 -3.58
CA SER A 112 -14.74 18.62 -4.12
C SER A 112 -15.59 18.77 -5.39
N LYS A 113 -15.83 17.68 -6.12
CA LYS A 113 -16.66 17.66 -7.35
C LYS A 113 -18.01 16.96 -7.14
N TYR A 114 -18.02 15.92 -6.31
CA TYR A 114 -19.14 15.03 -6.04
C TYR A 114 -19.17 14.70 -4.55
N PHE A 115 -19.76 15.60 -3.76
CA PHE A 115 -19.72 15.54 -2.30
C PHE A 115 -20.17 14.19 -1.72
N ILE A 116 -21.33 13.69 -2.14
CA ILE A 116 -21.90 12.42 -1.64
C ILE A 116 -20.97 11.25 -1.95
N ILE A 117 -20.47 11.16 -3.19
CA ILE A 117 -19.57 10.07 -3.62
C ILE A 117 -18.25 10.14 -2.84
N GLY A 118 -17.69 11.34 -2.68
CA GLY A 118 -16.45 11.55 -1.95
C GLY A 118 -16.56 11.14 -0.47
N ILE A 119 -17.68 11.42 0.18
CA ILE A 119 -17.93 10.97 1.57
C ILE A 119 -18.01 9.45 1.65
N ILE A 120 -18.75 8.81 0.74
CA ILE A 120 -18.85 7.33 0.71
C ILE A 120 -17.46 6.71 0.56
N LEU A 121 -16.64 7.24 -0.34
CA LEU A 121 -15.26 6.79 -0.54
C LEU A 121 -14.37 7.03 0.69
N ALA A 122 -14.51 8.18 1.35
CA ALA A 122 -13.77 8.49 2.56
C ALA A 122 -14.10 7.51 3.69
N ILE A 123 -15.40 7.25 3.94
CA ILE A 123 -15.85 6.27 4.94
C ILE A 123 -15.31 4.88 4.58
N TRP A 124 -15.45 4.45 3.33
CA TRP A 124 -14.94 3.17 2.86
C TRP A 124 -13.42 3.03 3.07
N SER A 125 -12.65 4.06 2.74
CA SER A 125 -11.20 4.08 2.92
C SER A 125 -10.80 3.94 4.39
N VAL A 126 -11.43 4.71 5.28
CA VAL A 126 -11.17 4.68 6.72
C VAL A 126 -11.52 3.30 7.30
N MET A 127 -12.68 2.75 6.94
CA MET A 127 -13.14 1.45 7.41
C MET A 127 -12.17 0.33 7.00
N THR A 128 -11.75 0.30 5.74
CA THR A 128 -10.88 -0.76 5.22
C THR A 128 -9.43 -0.62 5.69
N SER A 129 -8.95 0.61 5.87
CA SER A 129 -7.53 0.87 6.17
C SER A 129 -7.21 0.88 7.65
N LEU A 130 -8.15 1.26 8.52
CA LEU A 130 -7.94 1.33 9.98
C LEU A 130 -8.76 0.29 10.73
N VAL A 131 -10.08 0.22 10.49
CA VAL A 131 -10.98 -0.61 11.32
C VAL A 131 -10.74 -2.09 11.09
N VAL A 132 -10.73 -2.55 9.83
CA VAL A 132 -10.52 -3.97 9.49
C VAL A 132 -9.19 -4.54 10.04
N PRO A 133 -8.02 -3.90 9.83
CA PRO A 133 -6.77 -4.44 10.37
C PRO A 133 -6.75 -4.45 11.90
N VAL A 134 -7.27 -3.41 12.56
CA VAL A 134 -7.35 -3.37 14.03
C VAL A 134 -8.23 -4.49 14.56
N VAL A 135 -9.43 -4.69 14.01
CA VAL A 135 -10.33 -5.77 14.41
C VAL A 135 -9.69 -7.14 14.19
N LYS A 136 -9.04 -7.37 13.04
CA LYS A 136 -8.34 -8.64 12.76
C LYS A 136 -7.20 -8.89 13.75
N VAL A 137 -6.44 -7.86 14.13
CA VAL A 137 -5.38 -7.98 15.12
C VAL A 137 -5.99 -8.32 16.49
N VAL A 138 -6.96 -7.55 16.98
CA VAL A 138 -7.59 -7.76 18.29
C VAL A 138 -8.27 -9.14 18.38
N ALA A 139 -9.06 -9.52 17.38
CA ALA A 139 -9.77 -10.81 17.35
C ALA A 139 -8.80 -12.00 17.33
N LYS A 140 -7.70 -11.90 16.57
CA LYS A 140 -6.69 -12.96 16.51
C LYS A 140 -5.92 -13.10 17.82
N GLN A 141 -5.61 -11.97 18.47
CA GLN A 141 -4.93 -11.96 19.77
C GLN A 141 -5.82 -12.51 20.89
N GLY A 142 -7.11 -12.17 20.90
CA GLY A 142 -8.06 -12.73 21.86
C GLY A 142 -8.11 -14.25 21.85
N LYS A 143 -8.08 -14.88 20.66
CA LYS A 143 -7.98 -16.34 20.54
C LYS A 143 -6.65 -16.89 21.06
N THR A 144 -5.53 -16.25 20.76
CA THR A 144 -4.20 -16.69 21.22
C THR A 144 -4.08 -16.61 22.76
N LEU A 145 -4.61 -15.56 23.38
CA LEU A 145 -4.61 -15.40 24.84
C LEU A 145 -5.53 -16.43 25.53
N LEU A 146 -6.68 -16.77 24.93
CA LEU A 146 -7.59 -17.79 25.46
C LEU A 146 -6.96 -19.19 25.43
N CYS A 147 -6.25 -19.57 24.36
CA CYS A 147 -5.54 -20.85 24.30
C CYS A 147 -4.40 -20.92 25.33
N ALA A 148 -3.68 -19.81 25.56
CA ALA A 148 -2.59 -19.77 26.53
C ALA A 148 -3.07 -19.79 28.00
N ARG A 149 -4.34 -19.46 28.28
CA ARG A 149 -4.93 -19.52 29.62
C ARG A 149 -5.52 -20.89 29.98
N ASN A 150 -5.88 -21.69 28.97
CA ASN A 150 -6.49 -23.02 29.15
C ASN A 150 -5.47 -24.17 29.09
N GLN A 151 -4.18 -23.85 29.22
CA GLN A 151 -3.06 -24.78 29.20
C GLN A 151 -2.25 -24.58 30.49
#